data_AF-A0A177C3Z1-F1
#
_entry.id   AF-A0A177C3Z1-F1
#
_cell.length_a   1.000
_cell.length_b   1.000
_cell.length_c   1.000
_cell.angle_alpha   90.00
_cell.angle_beta   90.00
_cell.angle_gamma   90.00
#
_symmetry.space_group_name_H-M   'P 1'
#
loop_
_entity.id
_entity.type
_entity.pdbx_description
1 polymer ?
#
loop_
_entity_poly.entity_id
_entity_poly.type
_entity_poly.pdbx_seq_one_letter_code
_entity_poly.pdbx_strand_id
1 'polypeptide(L)'
;VKTTLKTLLKGSAALDNAYKDALQRIKAQLGGHYELAKKALSWITYAKRPLTTAELCCALAIEPKETELDPENIPDVEDLLSVCAGLVVVDQESAVIRLVHYTTQEYFERIGDTWDPDAQLYIASTCLTYLSFDVFKTGSCSTDMEFAAKLQGSTFLDYAAKY
;
A
#
# COMPACT_ATOMS: atom_id res chain seq x y z
N VAL A 1 -3.10 -23.66 33.11
CA VAL A 1 -3.70 -22.36 32.72
C VAL A 1 -2.73 -21.17 32.91
N LYS A 2 -2.22 -20.86 34.12
CA LYS A 2 -1.28 -19.73 34.33
C LYS A 2 0.03 -19.82 33.53
N THR A 3 0.59 -21.02 33.34
CA THR A 3 1.83 -21.23 32.58
C THR A 3 1.64 -21.02 31.08
N THR A 4 0.51 -21.49 30.55
CA THR A 4 0.12 -21.32 29.14
C THR A 4 -0.08 -19.84 28.78
N LEU A 5 -0.72 -19.06 29.67
CA LEU A 5 -0.86 -17.61 29.55
C LEU A 5 0.49 -16.89 29.52
N LYS A 6 1.43 -17.26 30.40
CA LYS A 6 2.78 -16.66 30.41
C LYS A 6 3.57 -16.95 29.14
N THR A 7 3.47 -18.15 28.58
CA THR A 7 4.15 -18.52 27.33
C THR A 7 3.56 -17.77 26.14
N LEU A 8 2.23 -17.63 26.08
CA LEU A 8 1.54 -16.88 25.03
C LEU A 8 1.90 -15.38 25.07
N LEU A 9 1.92 -14.77 26.26
CA LEU A 9 2.34 -13.38 26.45
C LEU A 9 3.80 -13.15 26.06
N LYS A 10 4.70 -14.10 26.36
CA LYS A 10 6.10 -14.03 25.91
C LYS A 10 6.23 -14.10 24.39
N GLY A 11 5.45 -14.95 23.73
CA GLY A 11 5.41 -15.05 22.27
C GLY A 11 4.95 -13.75 21.62
N SER A 12 3.87 -13.16 22.14
CA SER A 12 3.36 -11.86 21.66
C SER A 12 4.36 -10.71 21.87
N ALA A 13 5.02 -10.64 23.03
CA ALA A 13 6.04 -9.62 23.28
C ALA A 13 7.29 -9.79 22.39
N ALA A 14 7.69 -11.02 22.09
CA ALA A 14 8.80 -11.30 21.18
C ALA A 14 8.45 -10.90 19.74
N LEU A 15 7.22 -11.16 19.28
CA LEU A 15 6.75 -10.72 17.96
C LEU A 15 6.69 -9.20 17.86
N ASP A 16 6.16 -8.52 18.87
CA ASP A 16 6.13 -7.06 18.91
C ASP A 16 7.54 -6.45 18.81
N ASN A 17 8.52 -7.03 19.49
CA ASN A 17 9.90 -6.58 19.39
C ASN A 17 10.47 -6.81 17.99
N ALA A 18 10.21 -7.97 17.37
CA ALA A 18 10.64 -8.23 16.00
C ALA A 18 10.04 -7.24 14.99
N TYR A 19 8.76 -6.88 15.15
CA TYR A 19 8.11 -5.85 14.32
C TYR A 19 8.68 -4.45 14.58
N LYS A 20 8.94 -4.10 15.84
CA LYS A 20 9.64 -2.84 16.18
C LYS A 20 11.01 -2.77 15.54
N ASP A 21 11.79 -3.83 15.61
CA ASP A 21 13.13 -3.89 15.01
C ASP A 21 13.07 -3.76 13.48
N ALA A 22 12.08 -4.37 12.84
CA ALA A 22 11.81 -4.16 11.41
C ALA A 22 11.45 -2.70 11.10
N LEU A 23 10.60 -2.09 11.90
CA LEU A 23 10.21 -0.69 11.74
C LEU A 23 11.39 0.27 11.95
N GLN A 24 12.29 -0.02 12.89
CA GLN A 24 13.52 0.75 13.08
C GLN A 24 14.46 0.62 11.88
N ARG A 25 14.59 -0.59 11.31
CA ARG A 25 15.33 -0.79 10.06
C ARG A 25 14.75 0.03 8.91
N ILE A 26 13.43 0.15 8.82
CA ILE A 26 12.75 1.01 7.82
C ILE A 26 13.07 2.49 8.08
N LYS A 27 12.91 2.97 9.31
CA LYS A 27 13.20 4.36 9.72
C LYS A 27 14.65 4.78 9.51
N ALA A 28 15.59 3.83 9.54
CA ALA A 28 17.01 4.09 9.37
C ALA A 28 17.44 4.22 7.90
N GLN A 29 16.55 3.99 6.93
CA GLN A 29 16.84 4.13 5.51
C GLN A 29 16.96 5.60 5.10
N LEU A 30 17.50 5.84 3.89
CA LEU A 30 17.47 7.17 3.28
C LEU A 30 16.02 7.67 3.15
N GLY A 31 15.82 9.00 3.24
CA GLY A 31 14.49 9.60 3.33
C GLY A 31 13.50 9.11 2.26
N GLY A 32 13.92 9.04 0.99
CA GLY A 32 13.06 8.54 -0.09
C GLY A 32 12.61 7.08 0.09
N HIS A 33 13.52 6.21 0.54
CA HIS A 33 13.18 4.80 0.79
C HIS A 33 12.28 4.63 2.02
N TYR A 34 12.53 5.41 3.07
CA TYR A 34 11.65 5.45 4.24
C TYR A 34 10.22 5.86 3.85
N GLU A 35 10.07 6.93 3.08
CA GLU A 35 8.77 7.41 2.64
C GLU A 35 8.07 6.39 1.73
N LEU A 36 8.79 5.75 0.81
CA LEU A 36 8.25 4.69 -0.05
C LEU A 36 7.73 3.51 0.79
N ALA A 37 8.55 3.01 1.74
CA ALA A 37 8.17 1.92 2.62
C ALA A 37 6.97 2.29 3.50
N LYS A 38 6.95 3.51 4.05
CA LYS A 38 5.85 4.02 4.86
C LYS A 38 4.55 4.04 4.07
N LYS A 39 4.55 4.66 2.88
CA LYS A 39 3.36 4.72 1.99
C LYS A 39 2.87 3.33 1.60
N ALA A 40 3.78 2.42 1.26
CA ALA A 40 3.46 1.05 0.89
C ALA A 40 2.79 0.29 2.05
N LEU A 41 3.38 0.35 3.24
CA LEU A 41 2.82 -0.27 4.44
C LEU A 41 1.46 0.32 4.81
N SER A 42 1.28 1.63 4.65
CA SER A 42 -0.02 2.29 4.88
C SER A 42 -1.08 1.79 3.90
N TRP A 43 -0.77 1.70 2.61
CA TRP A 43 -1.67 1.10 1.62
C TRP A 43 -2.02 -0.35 1.95
N ILE A 44 -1.02 -1.20 2.22
CA ILE A 44 -1.26 -2.62 2.50
C ILE A 44 -2.06 -2.82 3.79
N THR A 45 -1.85 -1.99 4.81
CA THR A 45 -2.54 -2.09 6.10
C THR A 45 -3.98 -1.59 6.00
N TYR A 46 -4.21 -0.42 5.39
CA TYR A 46 -5.49 0.27 5.51
C TYR A 46 -6.39 0.20 4.26
N ALA A 47 -5.92 -0.43 3.18
CA ALA A 47 -6.75 -0.62 2.01
C ALA A 47 -8.00 -1.45 2.32
N LYS A 48 -9.14 -1.10 1.71
CA LYS A 48 -10.43 -1.80 1.91
C LYS A 48 -10.44 -3.22 1.35
N ARG A 49 -9.56 -3.52 0.40
CA ARG A 49 -9.27 -4.87 -0.11
C ARG A 49 -7.77 -5.00 -0.39
N PRO A 50 -7.23 -6.23 -0.45
CA PRO A 50 -5.88 -6.44 -0.96
C PRO A 50 -5.71 -5.85 -2.35
N LEU A 51 -4.53 -5.26 -2.59
CA LEU A 51 -4.13 -4.70 -3.86
C LEU A 51 -3.21 -5.67 -4.60
N THR A 52 -3.26 -5.63 -5.92
CA THR A 52 -2.21 -6.21 -6.75
C THR A 52 -0.94 -5.34 -6.68
N THR A 53 0.22 -5.90 -7.03
CA THR A 53 1.46 -5.13 -7.15
C THR A 53 1.31 -3.96 -8.13
N ALA A 54 0.65 -4.18 -9.26
CA ALA A 54 0.42 -3.15 -10.27
C ALA A 54 -0.47 -2.01 -9.75
N GLU A 55 -1.56 -2.34 -9.03
CA GLU A 55 -2.41 -1.34 -8.39
C GLU A 55 -1.66 -0.54 -7.34
N LEU A 56 -0.86 -1.19 -6.48
CA LEU A 56 -0.11 -0.48 -5.45
C LEU A 56 0.97 0.41 -6.06
N CYS A 57 1.73 -0.07 -7.04
CA CYS A 57 2.78 0.74 -7.68
C CYS A 57 2.17 1.95 -8.40
N CYS A 58 1.03 1.77 -9.07
CA CYS A 58 0.26 2.89 -9.64
C CYS A 58 -0.19 3.86 -8.53
N ALA A 59 -0.72 3.35 -7.42
CA ALA A 59 -1.16 4.17 -6.30
C ALA A 59 -0.02 5.01 -5.67
N LEU A 60 1.18 4.44 -5.59
CA LEU A 60 2.36 5.10 -5.03
C LEU A 60 2.97 6.17 -5.93
N ALA A 61 2.73 6.07 -7.25
CA ALA A 61 3.23 7.00 -8.26
C ALA A 61 2.34 8.23 -8.48
N ILE A 62 1.13 8.26 -7.88
CA ILE A 62 0.24 9.41 -7.96
C ILE A 62 0.74 10.53 -7.06
N GLU A 63 1.00 11.69 -7.66
CA GLU A 63 1.40 12.89 -6.95
C GLU A 63 0.24 13.88 -6.83
N PRO A 64 0.07 14.55 -5.66
CA PRO A 64 -0.97 15.55 -5.50
C PRO A 64 -0.82 16.68 -6.52
N LYS A 65 -1.96 17.12 -7.09
CA LYS A 65 -2.08 18.22 -8.06
C LYS A 65 -1.64 17.90 -9.49
N GLU A 66 -1.10 16.72 -9.73
CA GLU A 66 -0.85 16.26 -11.10
C GLU A 66 -2.15 15.83 -11.78
N THR A 67 -2.17 15.94 -13.11
CA THR A 67 -3.34 15.60 -13.93
C THR A 67 -3.17 14.32 -14.74
N GLU A 68 -2.00 13.70 -14.67
CA GLU A 68 -1.67 12.42 -15.29
C GLU A 68 -0.66 11.62 -14.46
N LEU A 69 -0.55 10.33 -14.74
CA LEU A 69 0.43 9.46 -14.10
C LEU A 69 1.76 9.56 -14.84
N ASP A 70 2.83 9.92 -14.13
CA ASP A 70 4.18 9.83 -14.67
C ASP A 70 4.70 8.37 -14.56
N PRO A 71 4.99 7.70 -15.68
CA PRO A 71 5.55 6.35 -15.65
C PRO A 71 6.91 6.26 -14.95
N GLU A 72 7.70 7.34 -14.92
CA GLU A 72 9.01 7.36 -14.23
C GLU A 72 8.86 7.34 -12.70
N ASN A 73 7.68 7.69 -12.18
CA ASN A 73 7.36 7.65 -10.74
C ASN A 73 6.85 6.27 -10.28
N ILE A 74 6.62 5.32 -11.19
CA ILE A 74 6.16 3.98 -10.84
C ILE A 74 7.32 3.20 -10.20
N PRO A 75 7.23 2.83 -8.91
CA PRO A 75 8.31 2.13 -8.24
C PRO A 75 8.46 0.71 -8.78
N ASP A 76 9.70 0.22 -8.81
CA ASP A 76 9.95 -1.20 -9.05
C ASP A 76 9.48 -2.05 -7.85
N VAL A 77 8.93 -3.23 -8.15
CA VAL A 77 8.37 -4.13 -7.12
C VAL A 77 9.47 -4.69 -6.23
N GLU A 78 10.66 -4.98 -6.75
CA GLU A 78 11.79 -5.48 -5.97
C GLU A 78 12.30 -4.40 -5.01
N ASP A 79 12.37 -3.15 -5.48
CA ASP A 79 12.69 -2.00 -4.63
C ASP A 79 11.67 -1.83 -3.51
N LEU A 80 10.37 -1.92 -3.83
CA LEU A 80 9.28 -1.84 -2.86
C LEU A 80 9.39 -2.92 -1.77
N LEU A 81 9.71 -4.16 -2.14
CA LEU A 81 9.89 -5.26 -1.20
C LEU A 81 11.15 -5.09 -0.36
N SER A 82 12.24 -4.60 -0.97
CA SER A 82 13.51 -4.34 -0.31
C SER A 82 13.36 -3.30 0.80
N VAL A 83 12.71 -2.17 0.51
CA VAL A 83 12.54 -1.08 1.49
C VAL A 83 11.61 -1.47 2.65
N CYS A 84 10.71 -2.44 2.46
CA CYS A 84 9.79 -2.90 3.50
C CYS A 84 10.41 -3.89 4.52
N ALA A 85 11.73 -4.12 4.48
CA ALA A 85 12.50 -4.85 5.49
C ALA A 85 11.98 -6.27 5.84
N GLY A 86 11.35 -6.95 4.87
CA GLY A 86 10.80 -8.30 5.02
C GLY A 86 9.41 -8.37 5.66
N LEU A 87 8.73 -7.23 5.83
CA LEU A 87 7.35 -7.20 6.34
C LEU A 87 6.31 -7.45 5.26
N VAL A 88 6.69 -7.36 3.99
CA VAL A 88 5.81 -7.44 2.82
C VAL A 88 6.26 -8.58 1.92
N VAL A 89 5.30 -9.28 1.33
CA VAL A 89 5.49 -10.37 0.37
C VAL A 89 4.52 -10.23 -0.79
N VAL A 90 4.88 -10.79 -1.95
CA VAL A 90 4.00 -10.92 -3.11
C VAL A 90 3.56 -12.37 -3.24
N ASP A 91 2.25 -12.57 -3.34
CA ASP A 91 1.66 -13.84 -3.72
C ASP A 91 1.84 -14.04 -5.23
N GLN A 92 2.60 -15.06 -5.63
CA GLN A 92 2.99 -15.26 -7.03
C GLN A 92 1.84 -15.76 -7.92
N GLU A 93 0.80 -16.36 -7.34
CA GLU A 93 -0.34 -16.87 -8.12
C GLU A 93 -1.33 -15.74 -8.43
N SER A 94 -1.55 -14.84 -7.47
CA SER A 94 -2.54 -13.77 -7.56
C SER A 94 -1.97 -12.38 -7.83
N ALA A 95 -0.64 -12.23 -7.82
CA ALA A 95 0.07 -10.95 -7.87
C ALA A 95 -0.34 -9.96 -6.76
N VAL A 96 -0.93 -10.46 -5.67
CA VAL A 96 -1.35 -9.64 -4.53
C VAL A 96 -0.17 -9.34 -3.63
N ILE A 97 0.00 -8.07 -3.28
CA ILE A 97 0.99 -7.62 -2.30
C ILE A 97 0.35 -7.54 -0.92
N ARG A 98 0.99 -8.15 0.08
CA ARG A 98 0.44 -8.30 1.42
C ARG A 98 1.50 -8.34 2.49
N LEU A 99 1.10 -8.14 3.74
CA LEU A 99 1.98 -8.37 4.88
C LEU A 99 2.34 -9.86 4.99
N VAL A 100 3.55 -10.13 5.48
CA VAL A 100 4.11 -11.49 5.61
C VAL A 100 3.25 -12.39 6.50
N HIS A 101 2.56 -11.81 7.49
CA HIS A 101 1.70 -12.54 8.41
C HIS A 101 0.55 -11.66 8.93
N TYR A 102 -0.57 -12.27 9.32
CA TYR A 102 -1.73 -11.53 9.83
C TYR A 102 -1.41 -10.77 11.14
N THR A 103 -0.51 -11.27 11.98
CA THR A 103 -0.09 -10.55 13.21
C THR A 103 0.70 -9.28 12.90
N THR A 104 1.26 -9.14 11.69
CA THR A 104 1.87 -7.89 11.24
C THR A 104 0.79 -6.85 10.96
N GLN A 105 -0.36 -7.25 10.40
CA GLN A 105 -1.54 -6.39 10.22
C GLN A 105 -2.01 -5.86 11.57
N GLU A 106 -2.27 -6.77 12.53
CA GLU A 106 -2.71 -6.41 13.89
C GLU A 106 -1.74 -5.46 14.59
N TYR A 107 -0.42 -5.66 14.38
CA TYR A 107 0.60 -4.78 14.93
C TYR A 107 0.50 -3.36 14.37
N PHE A 108 0.40 -3.19 13.04
CA PHE A 108 0.30 -1.87 12.41
C PHE A 108 -1.02 -1.17 12.72
N GLU A 109 -2.14 -1.89 12.72
CA GLU A 109 -3.45 -1.35 13.12
C GLU A 109 -3.41 -0.80 14.55
N ARG A 110 -2.76 -1.51 15.48
CA ARG A 110 -2.64 -1.10 16.87
C ARG A 110 -1.77 0.15 17.07
N ILE A 111 -0.72 0.33 16.26
CA ILE A 111 0.18 1.48 16.39
C ILE A 111 -0.15 2.62 15.42
N GLY A 112 -1.18 2.47 14.59
CA GLY A 112 -1.53 3.34 13.46
C GLY A 112 -1.50 4.82 13.81
N ASP A 113 -2.24 5.21 14.84
CA ASP A 113 -2.34 6.61 15.30
C ASP A 113 -0.98 7.25 15.64
N THR A 114 0.01 6.45 16.03
CA THR A 114 1.36 6.93 16.37
C THR A 114 2.36 6.77 15.24
N TRP A 115 2.14 5.79 14.36
CA TRP A 115 3.05 5.45 13.26
C TRP A 115 2.75 6.26 11.99
N ASP A 116 1.47 6.31 11.60
CA ASP A 116 1.00 7.05 10.44
C ASP A 116 -0.46 7.50 10.61
N PRO A 117 -0.72 8.55 11.41
CA PRO A 117 -2.07 9.04 11.67
C PRO A 117 -2.80 9.51 10.40
N ASP A 118 -2.06 9.93 9.38
CA ASP A 118 -2.62 10.45 8.13
C ASP A 118 -2.80 9.38 7.05
N ALA A 119 -2.54 8.10 7.34
CA ALA A 119 -2.54 7.01 6.36
C ALA A 119 -3.85 6.93 5.55
N GLN A 120 -5.00 6.99 6.22
CA GLN A 120 -6.30 6.91 5.57
C GLN A 120 -6.61 8.17 4.74
N LEU A 121 -6.20 9.35 5.24
CA LEU A 121 -6.34 10.61 4.50
C LEU A 121 -5.47 10.59 3.23
N TYR A 122 -4.24 10.08 3.34
CA TYR A 122 -3.34 9.88 2.21
C TYR A 122 -3.95 8.96 1.15
N ILE A 123 -4.49 7.80 1.55
CA ILE A 123 -5.18 6.86 0.66
C ILE A 123 -6.35 7.54 -0.06
N ALA A 124 -7.24 8.20 0.68
CA ALA A 124 -8.41 8.86 0.11
C ALA A 124 -8.02 9.98 -0.86
N SER A 125 -7.02 10.80 -0.49
CA SER A 125 -6.52 11.88 -1.33
C SER A 125 -5.89 11.36 -2.62
N THR A 126 -5.21 10.22 -2.55
CA THR A 126 -4.61 9.54 -3.71
C THR A 126 -5.70 9.05 -4.66
N CYS A 127 -6.74 8.38 -4.16
CA CYS A 127 -7.90 7.98 -4.97
C CYS A 127 -8.56 9.18 -5.66
N LEU A 128 -8.81 10.27 -4.92
CA LEU A 128 -9.42 11.48 -5.46
C LEU A 128 -8.56 12.16 -6.54
N THR A 129 -7.24 12.18 -6.34
CA THR A 129 -6.30 12.73 -7.32
C THR A 129 -6.33 11.92 -8.60
N TYR A 130 -6.26 10.58 -8.50
CA TYR A 130 -6.35 9.68 -9.65
C TYR A 130 -7.64 9.88 -10.44
N LEU A 131 -8.79 9.91 -9.75
CA LEU A 131 -10.09 10.13 -10.40
C LEU A 131 -10.23 11.53 -11.03
N SER A 132 -9.36 12.46 -10.67
CA SER A 132 -9.31 13.82 -11.21
C SER A 132 -8.37 13.98 -12.40
N PHE A 133 -7.70 12.90 -12.85
CA PHE A 133 -6.83 12.93 -14.03
C PHE A 133 -7.57 13.30 -15.32
N ASP A 134 -6.85 13.92 -16.25
CA ASP A 134 -7.41 14.46 -17.50
C ASP A 134 -8.02 13.36 -18.38
N VAL A 135 -7.48 12.14 -18.30
CA VAL A 135 -8.05 10.96 -18.98
C VAL A 135 -9.51 10.76 -18.59
N PHE A 136 -9.91 11.05 -17.36
CA PHE A 136 -11.30 10.90 -16.88
C PHE A 136 -12.18 12.13 -17.12
N LYS A 137 -11.60 13.29 -17.46
CA LYS A 137 -12.36 14.50 -17.82
C LYS A 137 -12.94 14.46 -19.22
N THR A 138 -12.35 13.65 -20.10
CA THR A 138 -12.94 13.36 -21.41
C THR A 138 -14.31 12.71 -21.20
N GLY A 139 -15.33 13.17 -21.93
CA GLY A 139 -16.72 12.75 -21.76
C GLY A 139 -16.96 11.26 -21.99
N SER A 140 -18.23 10.87 -22.15
CA SER A 140 -18.59 9.47 -22.39
C SER A 140 -17.81 8.89 -23.58
N CYS A 141 -17.30 7.68 -23.44
CA CYS A 141 -16.74 6.93 -24.56
C CYS A 141 -17.82 6.74 -25.63
N SER A 142 -17.47 6.98 -26.89
CA SER A 142 -18.44 6.90 -28.00
C SER A 142 -18.63 5.47 -28.48
N THR A 143 -17.70 4.58 -28.15
CA THR A 143 -17.73 3.17 -28.51
C THR A 143 -17.33 2.27 -27.33
N ASP A 144 -17.80 1.02 -27.34
CA ASP A 144 -17.38 0.00 -26.38
C ASP A 144 -15.88 -0.26 -26.42
N MET A 145 -15.25 -0.09 -27.59
CA MET A 145 -13.80 -0.26 -27.76
C MET A 145 -13.01 0.84 -27.07
N GLU A 146 -13.43 2.10 -27.19
CA GLU A 146 -12.83 3.22 -26.45
C GLU A 146 -12.99 3.05 -24.94
N PHE A 147 -14.17 2.59 -24.50
CA PHE A 147 -14.43 2.30 -23.09
C PHE A 147 -13.51 1.19 -22.57
N ALA A 148 -13.41 0.07 -23.30
CA ALA A 148 -12.55 -1.04 -22.94
C ALA A 148 -11.07 -0.64 -22.90
N ALA A 149 -10.59 0.14 -23.87
CA ALA A 149 -9.21 0.63 -23.89
C ALA A 149 -8.92 1.57 -22.72
N LYS A 150 -9.83 2.49 -22.40
CA LYS A 150 -9.73 3.37 -21.24
C LYS A 150 -9.70 2.58 -19.93
N LEU A 151 -10.53 1.55 -19.81
CA LEU A 151 -10.55 0.67 -18.64
C LEU A 151 -9.25 -0.15 -18.50
N GLN A 152 -8.74 -0.71 -19.61
CA GLN A 152 -7.48 -1.48 -19.61
C GLN A 152 -6.26 -0.62 -19.27
N GLY A 153 -6.22 0.64 -19.71
CA GLY A 153 -5.15 1.57 -19.38
C GLY A 153 -5.22 2.15 -17.96
N SER A 154 -6.31 1.92 -17.23
CA SER A 154 -6.58 2.53 -15.94
C SER A 154 -6.41 1.55 -14.78
N THR A 155 -5.18 1.10 -14.55
CA THR A 155 -4.81 0.02 -13.60
C THR A 155 -5.42 0.17 -12.20
N PHE A 156 -5.53 1.40 -11.67
CA PHE A 156 -6.00 1.66 -10.31
C PHE A 156 -7.48 2.09 -10.23
N LEU A 157 -8.18 2.19 -11.36
CA LEU A 157 -9.54 2.75 -11.42
C LEU A 157 -10.57 1.95 -10.63
N ASP A 158 -10.50 0.62 -10.70
CA ASP A 158 -11.46 -0.24 -10.00
C ASP A 158 -11.46 0.02 -8.49
N TYR A 159 -10.26 0.16 -7.91
CA TYR A 159 -10.12 0.45 -6.50
C TYR A 159 -10.56 1.88 -6.20
N ALA A 160 -9.97 2.86 -6.88
CA ALA A 160 -10.17 4.28 -6.59
C ALA A 160 -11.64 4.72 -6.70
N ALA A 161 -12.40 4.14 -7.63
CA ALA A 161 -13.80 4.50 -7.85
C ALA A 161 -14.78 3.83 -6.88
N LYS A 162 -14.39 2.76 -6.18
CA LYS A 162 -15.30 1.95 -5.34
C LYS A 162 -15.13 2.17 -3.84
N TYR A 163 -13.95 2.57 -3.39
CA TYR A 163 -13.55 2.57 -1.98
C TYR A 163 -13.01 3.94 -1.54
#